data_AF-A0A3B0Y4T0-F1
#
_entry.id   AF-A0A3B0Y4T0-F1
#
_cell.length_a   1.000
_cell.length_b   1.000
_cell.length_c   1.000
_cell.angle_alpha   90.00
_cell.angle_beta   90.00
_cell.angle_gamma   90.00
#
_symmetry.space_group_name_H-M   'P 1'
#
loop_
_entity.id
_entity.type
_entity.pdbx_description
1 polymer ?
#
loop_
_entity_poly.entity_id
_entity_poly.type
_entity_poly.pdbx_seq_one_letter_code
_entity_poly.pdbx_strand_id
1 'polypeptide(L)'
;MWKYYKKEINNGFMYSIVEESAVLSFGKILLLWANDKLFRDFFISLLHSLPLLAYRFETPGITNSTLNMNFEFVVLSDPLLSREANSKYFSEYFNAEQVVSFTNLRKDALLVVPCPTSSDSDYSHLAAFMAHSPQEQKHALWEQVGISMLERICDRPLWLSTAGGGVAWLHVRLDNVPKYYRFSEYRANARV
;
A
#
# COMPACT_ATOMS: atom_id res chain seq x y z
N MET A 1 9.60 -10.54 -17.36
CA MET A 1 8.23 -10.87 -16.88
C MET A 1 8.29 -11.09 -15.38
N TRP A 2 7.51 -10.33 -14.61
CA TRP A 2 7.54 -10.39 -13.16
C TRP A 2 6.85 -11.64 -12.62
N LYS A 3 7.41 -12.20 -11.56
CA LYS A 3 6.81 -13.28 -10.76
C LYS A 3 6.92 -12.89 -9.29
N TYR A 4 6.39 -13.73 -8.41
CA TYR A 4 6.56 -13.56 -6.96
C TYR A 4 6.92 -14.86 -6.28
N TYR A 5 7.66 -14.75 -5.18
CA TYR A 5 7.73 -15.79 -4.16
C TYR A 5 6.71 -15.49 -3.08
N LYS A 6 6.05 -16.53 -2.57
CA LYS A 6 5.10 -16.44 -1.47
C LYS A 6 5.59 -17.32 -0.32
N LYS A 7 5.58 -16.77 0.89
CA LYS A 7 5.80 -17.49 2.14
C LYS A 7 4.59 -17.31 3.05
N GLU A 8 4.11 -18.39 3.65
CA GLU A 8 3.07 -18.29 4.68
C GLU A 8 3.68 -17.77 5.98
N ILE A 9 2.94 -16.88 6.64
CA ILE A 9 3.29 -16.31 7.93
C ILE A 9 2.09 -16.41 8.86
N ASN A 10 2.30 -16.12 10.15
CA ASN A 10 1.17 -16.06 11.07
C ASN A 10 0.15 -15.02 10.59
N ASN A 11 -1.10 -15.45 10.38
CA ASN A 11 -2.21 -14.61 9.94
C ASN A 11 -2.05 -13.95 8.56
N GLY A 12 -1.31 -14.56 7.62
CA GLY A 12 -1.20 -14.01 6.27
C GLY A 12 -0.09 -14.57 5.41
N PHE A 13 0.39 -13.75 4.49
CA PHE A 13 1.44 -14.10 3.53
C PHE A 13 2.48 -13.00 3.41
N MET A 14 3.73 -13.39 3.20
CA MET A 14 4.84 -12.53 2.81
C MET A 14 5.18 -12.77 1.34
N TYR A 15 5.42 -11.69 0.62
CA TYR A 15 5.72 -11.71 -0.82
C TYR A 15 7.02 -11.00 -1.13
N SER A 16 7.76 -11.55 -2.08
CA SER A 16 8.87 -10.88 -2.76
C SER A 16 8.61 -10.92 -4.26
N ILE A 17 8.96 -9.84 -4.97
CA ILE A 17 8.76 -9.75 -6.43
C ILE A 17 10.07 -10.03 -7.14
N VAL A 18 10.05 -10.85 -8.18
CA VAL A 18 11.24 -11.26 -8.91
C VAL A 18 11.16 -10.94 -10.40
N GLU A 19 12.32 -10.64 -10.97
CA GLU A 19 12.57 -10.50 -12.40
C GLU A 19 13.84 -11.29 -12.72
N GLU A 20 13.82 -12.15 -13.74
CA GLU A 20 14.97 -12.97 -14.15
C GLU A 20 15.60 -13.81 -13.01
N SER A 21 14.77 -14.22 -12.04
CA SER A 21 15.15 -14.99 -10.84
C SER A 21 15.87 -14.18 -9.73
N ALA A 22 16.02 -12.87 -9.88
CA ALA A 22 16.48 -11.98 -8.83
C ALA A 22 15.29 -11.26 -8.17
N VAL A 23 15.35 -11.09 -6.84
CA VAL A 23 14.37 -10.25 -6.13
C VAL A 23 14.64 -8.79 -6.46
N LEU A 24 13.59 -8.08 -6.89
CA LEU A 24 13.68 -6.66 -7.17
C LEU A 24 13.93 -5.87 -5.88
N SER A 25 14.70 -4.78 -5.98
CA SER A 25 14.95 -3.91 -4.84
C SER A 25 13.78 -2.97 -4.54
N PHE A 26 13.72 -2.40 -3.33
CA PHE A 26 12.74 -1.36 -2.99
C PHE A 26 12.76 -0.21 -4.00
N GLY A 27 13.93 0.35 -4.31
CA GLY A 27 14.06 1.45 -5.26
C GLY A 27 13.52 1.10 -6.64
N LYS A 28 13.77 -0.12 -7.13
CA LYS A 28 13.23 -0.57 -8.43
C LYS A 28 11.71 -0.69 -8.39
N ILE A 29 11.14 -1.24 -7.32
CA ILE A 29 9.68 -1.38 -7.18
C ILE A 29 8.98 -0.02 -7.12
N LEU A 30 9.53 0.94 -6.38
CA LEU A 30 8.98 2.29 -6.31
C LEU A 30 8.98 2.99 -7.68
N LEU A 31 10.08 2.86 -8.44
CA LEU A 31 10.17 3.38 -9.80
C LEU A 31 9.17 2.70 -10.76
N LEU A 32 8.98 1.38 -10.62
CA LEU A 32 8.02 0.63 -11.43
C LEU A 32 6.57 0.99 -11.08
N TRP A 33 6.25 1.14 -9.79
CA TRP A 33 4.94 1.64 -9.37
C TRP A 33 4.66 3.02 -9.96
N ALA A 34 5.62 3.95 -9.90
CA ALA A 34 5.44 5.28 -10.46
C ALA A 34 5.31 5.26 -12.00
N ASN A 35 6.16 4.53 -12.71
CA ASN A 35 6.36 4.79 -14.15
C ASN A 35 5.91 3.64 -15.08
N ASP A 36 5.67 2.43 -14.57
CA ASP A 36 5.43 1.25 -15.40
C ASP A 36 4.00 0.71 -15.22
N LYS A 37 3.14 0.99 -16.22
CA LYS A 37 1.76 0.52 -16.21
C LYS A 37 1.66 -1.02 -16.22
N LEU A 38 2.53 -1.71 -16.96
CA LEU A 38 2.50 -3.18 -17.04
C LEU A 38 2.87 -3.82 -15.70
N PHE A 39 3.83 -3.21 -14.99
CA PHE A 39 4.14 -3.63 -13.63
C PHE A 39 2.96 -3.40 -12.68
N ARG A 40 2.30 -2.24 -12.78
CA ARG A 40 1.08 -1.97 -12.00
C ARG A 40 -0.02 -2.99 -12.32
N ASP A 41 -0.22 -3.36 -13.59
CA ASP A 41 -1.18 -4.40 -14.00
C ASP A 41 -0.89 -5.74 -13.30
N PHE A 42 0.39 -6.17 -13.31
CA PHE A 42 0.84 -7.36 -12.59
C PHE A 42 0.58 -7.25 -11.08
N PHE A 43 0.94 -6.13 -10.46
CA PHE A 43 0.85 -5.95 -9.01
C PHE A 43 -0.60 -5.87 -8.53
N ILE A 44 -1.47 -5.16 -9.27
CA ILE A 44 -2.92 -5.11 -9.03
C ILE A 44 -3.52 -6.51 -9.14
N SER A 45 -3.14 -7.28 -10.17
CA SER A 45 -3.62 -8.65 -10.35
C SER A 45 -3.20 -9.56 -9.20
N LEU A 46 -1.95 -9.44 -8.71
CA LEU A 46 -1.47 -10.15 -7.53
C LEU A 46 -2.35 -9.85 -6.31
N LEU A 47 -2.56 -8.57 -5.99
CA LEU A 47 -3.35 -8.16 -4.83
C LEU A 47 -4.84 -8.54 -4.94
N HIS A 48 -5.41 -8.50 -6.13
CA HIS A 48 -6.77 -8.96 -6.40
C HIS A 48 -6.94 -10.47 -6.20
N SER A 49 -5.93 -11.26 -6.59
CA SER A 49 -5.97 -12.73 -6.52
C SER A 49 -5.80 -13.32 -5.11
N LEU A 50 -5.55 -12.49 -4.09
CA LEU A 50 -5.29 -12.96 -2.73
C LEU A 50 -6.54 -13.64 -2.15
N PRO A 51 -6.41 -14.84 -1.54
CA PRO A 51 -7.54 -15.57 -0.98
C PRO A 51 -7.93 -15.06 0.42
N LEU A 52 -8.03 -13.74 0.58
CA LEU A 52 -8.32 -13.06 1.86
C LEU A 52 -9.51 -12.10 1.66
N LEU A 53 -10.54 -12.23 2.50
CA LEU A 53 -11.74 -11.38 2.44
C LEU A 53 -11.40 -9.89 2.57
N ALA A 54 -10.57 -9.58 3.56
CA ALA A 54 -10.00 -8.26 3.78
C ALA A 54 -8.61 -8.41 4.38
N TYR A 55 -7.70 -7.52 3.99
CA TYR A 55 -6.31 -7.60 4.41
C TYR A 55 -5.68 -6.22 4.57
N ARG A 56 -4.68 -6.18 5.47
CA ARG A 56 -3.72 -5.10 5.59
C ARG A 56 -2.55 -5.37 4.65
N PHE A 57 -1.96 -4.32 4.12
CA PHE A 57 -0.70 -4.35 3.37
C PHE A 57 0.35 -3.60 4.18
N GLU A 58 1.54 -4.17 4.36
CA GLU A 58 2.63 -3.55 5.12
C GLU A 58 3.97 -3.86 4.45
N THR A 59 4.87 -2.86 4.35
CA THR A 59 6.28 -3.04 4.00
C THR A 59 7.16 -2.77 5.22
N PRO A 60 8.41 -3.26 5.29
CA PRO A 60 9.35 -2.76 6.29
C PRO A 60 9.58 -1.26 6.10
N GLY A 61 10.05 -0.60 7.17
CA GLY A 61 10.51 0.78 7.08
C GLY A 61 11.79 0.87 6.26
N ILE A 62 11.83 1.80 5.31
CA ILE A 62 12.97 1.97 4.39
C ILE A 62 13.55 3.39 4.45
N THR A 63 14.82 3.50 4.11
CA THR A 63 15.65 4.72 4.08
C THR A 63 16.33 4.81 2.71
N ASN A 64 17.03 5.93 2.45
CA ASN A 64 17.94 6.02 1.31
C ASN A 64 18.97 4.88 1.26
N SER A 65 19.54 4.48 2.41
CA SER A 65 20.55 3.41 2.49
C SER A 65 20.00 2.04 2.14
N THR A 66 18.68 1.84 2.24
CA THR A 66 18.05 0.52 2.07
C THR A 66 17.23 0.37 0.79
N LEU A 67 17.27 1.35 -0.11
CA LEU A 67 16.64 1.27 -1.44
C LEU A 67 17.13 0.09 -2.29
N ASN A 68 18.39 -0.33 -2.11
CA ASN A 68 18.96 -1.47 -2.84
C ASN A 68 18.64 -2.83 -2.19
N MET A 69 18.00 -2.85 -1.03
CA MET A 69 17.62 -4.10 -0.37
C MET A 69 16.45 -4.76 -1.11
N ASN A 70 16.39 -6.09 -1.01
CA ASN A 70 15.31 -6.90 -1.59
C ASN A 70 13.95 -6.42 -1.09
N PHE A 71 13.06 -6.15 -2.05
CA PHE A 71 11.67 -5.78 -1.79
C PHE A 71 10.91 -6.95 -1.19
N GLU A 72 10.12 -6.63 -0.19
CA GLU A 72 9.12 -7.51 0.38
C GLU A 72 7.95 -6.71 0.92
N PHE A 73 6.80 -7.37 1.00
CA PHE A 73 5.64 -6.88 1.73
C PHE A 73 4.90 -8.05 2.36
N VAL A 74 4.09 -7.76 3.35
CA VAL A 74 3.14 -8.71 3.92
C VAL A 74 1.72 -8.28 3.65
N VAL A 75 0.85 -9.27 3.50
CA VAL A 75 -0.59 -9.10 3.60
C VAL A 75 -1.11 -9.91 4.77
N LEU A 76 -1.83 -9.26 5.67
CA LEU A 76 -2.34 -9.87 6.89
C LEU A 76 -3.86 -9.89 6.85
N SER A 77 -4.45 -11.06 7.09
CA SER A 77 -5.90 -11.22 7.16
C SER A 77 -6.46 -10.34 8.27
N ASP A 78 -7.44 -9.50 7.94
CA ASP A 78 -8.16 -8.70 8.92
C ASP A 78 -9.62 -8.50 8.45
N PRO A 79 -10.49 -9.50 8.64
CA PRO A 79 -11.89 -9.44 8.25
C PRO A 79 -12.68 -8.29 8.91
N LEU A 80 -12.19 -7.75 10.04
CA LEU A 80 -12.83 -6.65 10.75
C LEU A 80 -12.70 -5.31 9.99
N LEU A 81 -11.89 -5.26 8.93
CA LEU A 81 -11.85 -4.13 8.00
C LEU A 81 -13.12 -4.03 7.14
N SER A 82 -13.84 -5.13 6.92
CA SER A 82 -15.08 -5.16 6.13
C SER A 82 -16.22 -4.50 6.90
N ARG A 83 -16.23 -3.18 6.87
CA ARG A 83 -17.20 -2.30 7.52
C ARG A 83 -17.81 -1.38 6.47
N GLU A 84 -18.96 -0.81 6.80
CA GLU A 84 -19.59 0.22 5.97
C GLU A 84 -18.62 1.38 5.76
N ALA A 85 -18.33 1.66 4.49
CA ALA A 85 -17.42 2.73 4.13
C ALA A 85 -18.05 4.09 4.41
N ASN A 86 -17.23 5.07 4.78
CA ASN A 86 -17.72 6.40 5.08
C ASN A 86 -16.81 7.48 4.44
N SER A 87 -17.24 7.98 3.30
CA SER A 87 -16.57 9.04 2.53
C SER A 87 -16.38 10.35 3.33
N LYS A 88 -17.19 10.60 4.37
CA LYS A 88 -17.09 11.83 5.19
C LYS A 88 -15.76 11.96 5.93
N TYR A 89 -15.02 10.88 6.13
CA TYR A 89 -13.70 10.96 6.77
C TYR A 89 -12.67 11.77 5.97
N PHE A 90 -12.83 11.82 4.65
CA PHE A 90 -11.88 12.48 3.75
C PHE A 90 -12.56 13.45 2.77
N SER A 91 -13.84 13.77 2.98
CA SER A 91 -14.63 14.59 2.04
C SER A 91 -14.07 15.99 1.80
N GLU A 92 -13.33 16.56 2.77
CA GLU A 92 -12.67 17.86 2.60
C GLU A 92 -11.46 17.82 1.64
N TYR A 93 -10.90 16.64 1.38
CA TYR A 93 -9.73 16.46 0.52
C TYR A 93 -10.10 15.97 -0.89
N PHE A 94 -11.28 15.37 -1.06
CA PHE A 94 -11.71 14.86 -2.35
C PHE A 94 -11.86 15.99 -3.38
N ASN A 95 -11.44 15.69 -4.60
CA ASN A 95 -11.53 16.58 -5.75
C ASN A 95 -11.79 15.77 -7.03
N ALA A 96 -11.61 16.36 -8.20
CA ALA A 96 -11.87 15.71 -9.48
C ALA A 96 -10.84 14.63 -9.86
N GLU A 97 -9.74 14.50 -9.12
CA GLU A 97 -8.71 13.47 -9.35
C GLU A 97 -9.19 12.09 -8.92
N GLN A 98 -8.55 11.05 -9.47
CA GLN A 98 -8.80 9.66 -9.12
C GLN A 98 -8.35 9.34 -7.68
N VAL A 99 -7.24 9.94 -7.26
CA VAL A 99 -6.56 9.71 -5.98
C VAL A 99 -5.97 11.03 -5.52
N VAL A 100 -6.09 11.32 -4.23
CA VAL A 100 -5.51 12.49 -3.59
C VAL A 100 -4.42 12.08 -2.60
N SER A 101 -3.44 12.96 -2.41
CA SER A 101 -2.44 12.81 -1.35
C SER A 101 -2.35 14.06 -0.50
N PHE A 102 -2.29 13.89 0.82
CA PHE A 102 -2.27 15.00 1.78
C PHE A 102 -1.67 14.54 3.11
N THR A 103 -1.11 15.49 3.87
CA THR A 103 -0.66 15.21 5.24
C THR A 103 -1.86 15.10 6.17
N ASN A 104 -1.84 14.11 7.07
CA ASN A 104 -2.91 13.99 8.06
C ASN A 104 -2.93 15.17 9.04
N LEU A 105 -4.00 15.29 9.84
CA LEU A 105 -4.21 16.41 10.79
C LEU A 105 -3.05 16.63 11.76
N ARG A 106 -2.38 15.56 12.20
CA ARG A 106 -1.22 15.62 13.10
C ARG A 106 0.11 15.87 12.38
N LYS A 107 0.10 15.90 11.05
CA LYS A 107 1.25 16.07 10.16
C LYS A 107 2.37 15.04 10.41
N ASP A 108 2.02 13.88 10.96
CA ASP A 108 2.94 12.77 11.24
C ASP A 108 2.90 11.66 10.16
N ALA A 109 1.97 11.77 9.20
CA ALA A 109 1.85 10.87 8.07
C ALA A 109 1.37 11.59 6.80
N LEU A 110 1.83 11.12 5.64
CA LEU A 110 1.16 11.38 4.36
C LEU A 110 0.15 10.27 4.11
N LEU A 111 -1.06 10.62 3.69
CA LEU A 111 -2.10 9.70 3.26
C LEU A 111 -2.24 9.78 1.74
N VAL A 112 -2.38 8.62 1.09
CA VAL A 112 -2.80 8.49 -0.31
C VAL A 112 -4.15 7.80 -0.31
N VAL A 113 -5.18 8.48 -0.83
CA VAL A 113 -6.59 8.13 -0.64
C VAL A 113 -7.32 8.18 -1.99
N PRO A 114 -8.01 7.11 -2.42
CA PRO A 114 -8.86 7.17 -3.60
C PRO A 114 -10.10 8.04 -3.36
N CYS A 115 -10.46 8.84 -4.36
CA CYS A 115 -11.70 9.60 -4.38
C CYS A 115 -12.91 8.70 -4.68
N PRO A 116 -14.13 9.08 -4.25
CA PRO A 116 -15.35 8.33 -4.53
C PRO A 116 -15.76 8.46 -6.01
N THR A 117 -15.37 7.51 -6.85
CA THR A 117 -15.75 7.43 -8.27
C THR A 117 -16.70 6.26 -8.58
N SER A 118 -16.94 5.38 -7.60
CA SER A 118 -17.88 4.27 -7.64
C SER A 118 -18.63 4.13 -6.30
N SER A 119 -19.21 2.96 -6.02
CA SER A 119 -19.93 2.70 -4.76
C SER A 119 -19.00 2.81 -3.55
N ASP A 120 -19.46 3.46 -2.47
CA ASP A 120 -18.70 3.61 -1.22
C ASP A 120 -18.14 2.26 -0.72
N SER A 121 -18.88 1.16 -0.88
CA SER A 121 -18.46 -0.20 -0.52
C SER A 121 -17.10 -0.61 -1.09
N ASP A 122 -16.77 -0.11 -2.29
CA ASP A 122 -15.54 -0.44 -3.01
C ASP A 122 -14.31 0.17 -2.31
N TYR A 123 -14.52 1.18 -1.47
CA TYR A 123 -13.46 1.91 -0.79
C TYR A 123 -13.29 1.49 0.67
N SER A 124 -14.04 0.50 1.18
CA SER A 124 -13.98 0.07 2.58
C SER A 124 -12.56 -0.32 3.04
N HIS A 125 -11.84 -1.08 2.21
CA HIS A 125 -10.47 -1.53 2.44
C HIS A 125 -9.79 -1.95 1.13
N LEU A 126 -8.50 -2.29 1.19
CA LEU A 126 -7.68 -2.58 0.02
C LEU A 126 -8.23 -3.74 -0.83
N ALA A 127 -8.67 -4.83 -0.20
CA ALA A 127 -9.22 -5.98 -0.93
C ALA A 127 -10.49 -5.63 -1.75
N ALA A 128 -11.45 -4.92 -1.16
CA ALA A 128 -12.67 -4.46 -1.85
C ALA A 128 -12.31 -3.53 -3.01
N PHE A 129 -11.37 -2.62 -2.78
CA PHE A 129 -10.90 -1.71 -3.81
C PHE A 129 -10.25 -2.44 -4.97
N MET A 130 -9.37 -3.42 -4.70
CA MET A 130 -8.76 -4.24 -5.76
C MET A 130 -9.78 -5.09 -6.52
N ALA A 131 -10.87 -5.50 -5.87
CA ALA A 131 -11.93 -6.28 -6.49
C ALA A 131 -12.89 -5.47 -7.37
N HIS A 132 -13.28 -4.27 -6.94
CA HIS A 132 -14.47 -3.61 -7.49
C HIS A 132 -14.22 -2.24 -8.12
N SER A 133 -13.16 -1.53 -7.72
CA SER A 133 -12.91 -0.19 -8.27
C SER A 133 -12.49 -0.22 -9.75
N PRO A 134 -12.65 0.89 -10.49
CA PRO A 134 -12.16 1.02 -11.86
C PRO A 134 -10.64 0.77 -11.98
N GLN A 135 -10.22 0.10 -13.05
CA GLN A 135 -8.80 -0.26 -13.26
C GLN A 135 -7.89 0.96 -13.28
N GLU A 136 -8.32 2.05 -13.92
CA GLU A 136 -7.56 3.32 -13.97
C GLU A 136 -7.32 3.90 -12.58
N GLN A 137 -8.30 3.79 -11.67
CA GLN A 137 -8.15 4.27 -10.30
C GLN A 137 -7.16 3.41 -9.49
N LYS A 138 -7.14 2.09 -9.73
CA LYS A 138 -6.14 1.19 -9.13
C LYS A 138 -4.73 1.54 -9.59
N HIS A 139 -4.55 1.89 -10.86
CA HIS A 139 -3.27 2.39 -11.36
C HIS A 139 -2.88 3.71 -10.70
N ALA A 140 -3.79 4.68 -10.66
CA ALA A 140 -3.55 5.99 -10.06
C ALA A 140 -3.14 5.85 -8.58
N LEU A 141 -3.71 4.90 -7.84
CA LEU A 141 -3.35 4.64 -6.45
C LEU A 141 -1.89 4.22 -6.33
N TRP A 142 -1.47 3.18 -7.05
CA TRP A 142 -0.10 2.67 -6.94
C TRP A 142 0.94 3.61 -7.54
N GLU A 143 0.58 4.35 -8.60
CA GLU A 143 1.40 5.41 -9.16
C GLU A 143 1.65 6.52 -8.14
N GLN A 144 0.59 7.05 -7.53
CA GLN A 144 0.71 8.07 -6.49
C GLN A 144 1.48 7.56 -5.27
N VAL A 145 1.32 6.30 -4.88
CA VAL A 145 2.13 5.67 -3.82
C VAL A 145 3.61 5.63 -4.19
N GLY A 146 3.95 5.20 -5.40
CA GLY A 146 5.33 5.19 -5.90
C GLY A 146 5.97 6.57 -5.88
N ILE A 147 5.28 7.57 -6.44
CA ILE A 147 5.72 8.97 -6.45
C ILE A 147 5.91 9.49 -5.02
N SER A 148 4.90 9.33 -4.17
CA SER A 148 4.92 9.85 -2.79
C SER A 148 6.03 9.23 -1.94
N MET A 149 6.35 7.95 -2.16
CA MET A 149 7.48 7.30 -1.49
C MET A 149 8.81 7.86 -1.99
N LEU A 150 9.01 7.96 -3.31
CA LEU A 150 10.24 8.49 -3.89
C LEU A 150 10.53 9.93 -3.45
N GLU A 151 9.51 10.76 -3.31
CA GLU A 151 9.65 12.15 -2.84
C GLU A 151 9.99 12.28 -1.35
N ARG A 152 9.65 11.27 -0.54
CA ARG A 152 9.72 11.36 0.94
C ARG A 152 10.81 10.52 1.58
N ILE A 153 11.32 9.51 0.89
CA ILE A 153 12.41 8.69 1.42
C ILE A 153 13.61 9.58 1.71
N CYS A 154 14.19 9.37 2.88
CA CYS A 154 15.36 10.09 3.35
C CYS A 154 16.18 9.16 4.27
N ASP A 155 17.09 9.74 5.05
CA ASP A 155 17.93 8.97 5.97
C ASP A 155 17.16 8.49 7.21
N ARG A 156 15.93 8.95 7.41
CA ARG A 156 15.01 8.43 8.43
C ARG A 156 14.07 7.39 7.83
N PRO A 157 13.74 6.31 8.55
CA PRO A 157 12.91 5.27 7.98
C PRO A 157 11.48 5.76 7.72
N LEU A 158 10.93 5.32 6.59
CA LEU A 158 9.58 5.60 6.12
C LEU A 158 8.83 4.28 5.99
N TRP A 159 7.68 4.18 6.67
CA TRP A 159 6.83 2.98 6.69
C TRP A 159 5.64 3.15 5.77
N LEU A 160 5.40 2.16 4.91
CA LEU A 160 4.28 2.12 3.96
C LEU A 160 3.28 1.02 4.36
N SER A 161 2.03 1.40 4.63
CA SER A 161 0.99 0.44 4.99
C SER A 161 -0.42 0.86 4.56
N THR A 162 -1.36 -0.09 4.57
CA THR A 162 -2.79 0.22 4.65
C THR A 162 -3.27 0.03 6.08
N ALA A 163 -3.74 1.11 6.70
CA ALA A 163 -4.44 1.04 7.98
C ALA A 163 -5.94 0.70 7.73
N GLY A 164 -6.81 1.05 8.68
CA GLY A 164 -8.27 0.86 8.50
C GLY A 164 -9.05 0.47 9.75
N GLY A 165 -8.38 0.29 10.90
CA GLY A 165 -9.09 -0.07 12.14
C GLY A 165 -10.03 1.02 12.66
N GLY A 166 -9.69 2.29 12.45
CA GLY A 166 -10.48 3.44 12.93
C GLY A 166 -11.29 4.16 11.85
N VAL A 167 -10.88 4.07 10.58
CA VAL A 167 -11.49 4.77 9.44
C VAL A 167 -11.78 3.73 8.35
N ALA A 168 -13.07 3.54 8.04
CA ALA A 168 -13.55 2.63 7.00
C ALA A 168 -13.57 3.36 5.65
N TRP A 169 -12.39 3.74 5.18
CA TRP A 169 -12.14 4.21 3.83
C TRP A 169 -10.67 3.94 3.53
N LEU A 170 -10.35 3.36 2.37
CA LEU A 170 -9.00 2.97 2.01
C LEU A 170 -8.09 4.19 2.07
N HIS A 171 -6.98 4.05 2.80
CA HIS A 171 -5.93 5.04 2.81
C HIS A 171 -4.60 4.31 2.98
N VAL A 172 -3.71 4.53 2.03
CA VAL A 172 -2.31 4.12 2.15
C VAL A 172 -1.60 5.19 2.98
N ARG A 173 -0.80 4.76 3.94
CA ARG A 173 -0.09 5.65 4.86
C ARG A 173 1.40 5.55 4.66
N LEU A 174 2.04 6.71 4.63
CA LEU A 174 3.48 6.88 4.68
C LEU A 174 3.80 7.57 6.02
N ASP A 175 4.20 6.77 7.02
CA ASP A 175 4.43 7.21 8.39
C ASP A 175 5.94 7.24 8.72
N ASN A 176 6.34 8.17 9.59
CA ASN A 176 7.72 8.23 10.13
C ASN A 176 7.94 7.25 11.30
N VAL A 177 6.95 6.44 11.64
CA VAL A 177 6.97 5.38 12.66
C VAL A 177 6.03 4.25 12.20
N PRO A 178 6.20 2.99 12.63
CA PRO A 178 5.34 1.87 12.23
C PRO A 178 3.98 1.89 12.95
N LYS A 179 3.23 2.98 12.78
CA LYS A 179 1.93 3.19 13.42
C LYS A 179 0.92 2.22 12.82
N TYR A 180 0.17 1.52 13.68
CA TYR A 180 -0.85 0.54 13.29
C TYR A 180 -0.36 -0.75 12.63
N TYR A 181 0.95 -0.93 12.50
CA TYR A 181 1.52 -2.18 12.00
C TYR A 181 1.11 -3.37 12.86
N ARG A 182 0.66 -4.43 12.20
CA ARG A 182 0.32 -5.70 12.84
C ARG A 182 1.48 -6.69 12.74
N PHE A 183 2.32 -6.59 11.72
CA PHE A 183 3.50 -7.43 11.62
C PHE A 183 4.59 -6.97 12.60
N SER A 184 4.93 -7.80 13.58
CA SER A 184 5.90 -7.46 14.64
C SER A 184 7.29 -7.18 14.11
N GLU A 185 7.73 -7.90 13.08
CA GLU A 185 9.08 -7.82 12.55
C GLU A 185 9.37 -6.45 11.89
N TYR A 186 8.34 -5.78 11.37
CA TYR A 186 8.46 -4.43 10.79
C TYR A 186 8.37 -3.30 11.82
N ARG A 187 7.95 -3.61 13.06
CA ARG A 187 7.94 -2.65 14.17
C ARG A 187 9.30 -2.53 14.85
N ALA A 188 10.03 -3.64 14.95
CA ALA A 188 11.31 -3.71 15.65
C ALA A 188 12.50 -3.27 14.79
N ASN A 189 12.39 -3.39 13.47
CA ASN A 189 13.50 -3.18 12.54
C ASN A 189 13.11 -2.14 11.49
N ALA A 190 13.63 -0.92 11.61
CA ALA A 190 13.97 -0.19 10.40
C ALA A 190 15.12 -0.97 9.74
N ARG A 191 15.01 -1.32 8.46
CA ARG A 191 16.19 -1.79 7.73
C ARG A 191 17.09 -0.57 7.63
N VAL A 192 18.21 -0.57 8.37
CA VAL A 192 19.24 0.49 8.36
C VAL A 192 20.45 -0.03 7.61
#